data_AF-A0A1Q3BMY1-F1
#
_entry.id   AF-A0A1Q3BMY1-F1
#
_cell.length_a   1.000
_cell.length_b   1.000
_cell.length_c   1.000
_cell.angle_alpha   90.00
_cell.angle_beta   90.00
_cell.angle_gamma   90.00
#
_symmetry.space_group_name_H-M   'P 1'
#
loop_
_entity.id
_entity.type
_entity.pdbx_description
1 polymer ?
#
loop_
_entity_poly.entity_id
_entity_poly.type
_entity_poly.pdbx_seq_one_letter_code
_entity_poly.pdbx_strand_id
1 'polypeptide(L)'
;MPRTKQPAKKKAASSSQPKKSAKKQRLEVRESSSESSHSDSSSEQPVLIRTVSFVEKRVMGGRNIDFDFCSSEFSFVSWLDDLHLLPLVQISNPFYIKLVKDFYSNLKMVSAQNEEFAITSVVKGQRMFLDARILASILHIPHTGIYVFEHKKWPEVEGFHPNQILSILYPNDPNIHPNMALTTNRLSVDHRLLHHLIVHQILPTGGGYAKLSHMQVFIMWCILSKIEFCFPLLILKTMVRAFSQKKFVLPYASILTLVFLHYHIPLEGEISTKLKKEDTYNKSALNRMGWKKQQGIWTYVPKVDQGPRIGIEEQEDNPPWEQPAPAQTAPAQAQGSSSTTDFDRVMEVMQAQFAAMQSSLKDEFKEIKTQLSSLAEDHKILQANYDNVDDEVYYDLRVVKRCLKRMERNLAKANIFDHCTDTSGDEGDSSTDSVPPPPAES
;
A
#
# COMPACT_ATOMS: atom_id res chain seq x y z
N MET A 1 3.11 -42.54 63.05
CA MET A 1 2.40 -42.21 64.31
C MET A 1 2.12 -40.71 64.31
N PRO A 2 1.02 -40.23 64.91
CA PRO A 2 -0.16 -40.94 65.47
C PRO A 2 -1.46 -40.37 64.82
N ARG A 3 -2.69 -40.88 64.93
CA ARG A 3 -3.34 -42.10 65.45
C ARG A 3 -4.80 -42.00 64.94
N THR A 4 -5.39 -43.11 64.46
CA THR A 4 -6.81 -43.59 64.64
C THR A 4 -7.99 -42.60 64.53
N LYS A 5 -9.13 -42.84 63.85
CA LYS A 5 -10.03 -44.03 63.75
C LYS A 5 -11.22 -43.71 62.79
N GLN A 6 -11.61 -44.65 61.89
CA GLN A 6 -12.96 -45.07 61.37
C GLN A 6 -14.08 -44.02 61.00
N PRO A 7 -15.21 -44.36 60.30
CA PRO A 7 -15.67 -45.58 59.59
C PRO A 7 -16.42 -45.39 58.22
N ALA A 8 -16.71 -46.52 57.53
CA ALA A 8 -17.92 -46.97 56.76
C ALA A 8 -18.77 -45.98 55.91
N LYS A 9 -19.47 -46.31 54.80
CA LYS A 9 -19.73 -47.51 53.97
C LYS A 9 -20.53 -47.04 52.72
N LYS A 10 -20.25 -47.70 51.57
CA LYS A 10 -21.01 -47.91 50.32
C LYS A 10 -22.48 -47.47 50.17
N LYS A 11 -22.84 -47.08 48.92
CA LYS A 11 -24.06 -47.56 48.23
C LYS A 11 -23.89 -47.53 46.69
N ALA A 12 -24.36 -48.57 46.01
CA ALA A 12 -24.43 -48.67 44.55
C ALA A 12 -25.72 -49.38 44.10
N ALA A 13 -26.21 -48.93 42.94
CA ALA A 13 -26.96 -49.59 41.87
C ALA A 13 -28.48 -49.93 41.97
N SER A 14 -29.22 -49.24 41.08
CA SER A 14 -30.16 -49.72 40.02
C SER A 14 -31.59 -50.23 40.34
N SER A 15 -32.61 -49.56 39.75
CA SER A 15 -33.49 -50.10 38.66
C SER A 15 -34.94 -49.55 38.68
N SER A 16 -35.50 -49.33 37.48
CA SER A 16 -36.91 -49.46 37.03
C SER A 16 -37.90 -48.25 37.04
N GLN A 17 -38.60 -48.10 35.89
CA GLN A 17 -39.77 -47.27 35.53
C GLN A 17 -41.09 -48.06 35.71
N PRO A 18 -42.35 -47.51 35.73
CA PRO A 18 -43.05 -46.99 34.51
C PRO A 18 -44.33 -46.07 34.61
N LYS A 19 -44.89 -45.65 33.43
CA LYS A 19 -46.29 -45.24 33.02
C LYS A 19 -46.91 -43.89 33.47
N LYS A 20 -47.93 -43.24 32.84
CA LYS A 20 -48.40 -42.86 31.46
C LYS A 20 -49.81 -42.18 31.59
N SER A 21 -50.22 -41.33 30.63
CA SER A 21 -51.60 -40.87 30.20
C SER A 21 -51.86 -39.34 30.36
N ALA A 22 -52.55 -38.57 29.48
CA ALA A 22 -53.33 -38.73 28.24
C ALA A 22 -53.33 -37.34 27.50
N LYS A 23 -53.30 -37.10 26.16
CA LYS A 23 -53.98 -37.56 24.93
C LYS A 23 -54.94 -36.48 24.37
N LYS A 24 -54.60 -35.87 23.22
CA LYS A 24 -55.49 -35.77 22.03
C LYS A 24 -54.75 -35.27 20.78
N GLN A 25 -54.84 -36.07 19.72
CA GLN A 25 -54.39 -35.83 18.34
C GLN A 25 -55.62 -35.92 17.42
N ARG A 26 -55.58 -35.22 16.29
CA ARG A 26 -56.30 -35.50 15.03
C ARG A 26 -55.42 -34.92 13.89
N LEU A 27 -54.62 -35.71 13.17
CA LEU A 27 -54.86 -36.37 11.85
C LEU A 27 -55.20 -35.34 10.75
N GLU A 28 -54.51 -35.17 9.61
CA GLU A 28 -53.89 -36.08 8.58
C GLU A 28 -52.66 -35.35 7.90
N VAL A 29 -51.51 -35.94 7.47
CA VAL A 29 -51.19 -36.86 6.32
C VAL A 29 -51.63 -36.22 4.97
N ARG A 30 -50.83 -35.91 3.92
CA ARG A 30 -49.51 -36.35 3.39
C ARG A 30 -49.14 -35.56 2.10
N GLU A 31 -47.83 -35.31 1.89
CA GLU A 31 -46.97 -35.15 0.66
C GLU A 31 -47.51 -34.39 -0.60
N SER A 32 -46.76 -33.66 -1.44
CA SER A 32 -45.31 -33.53 -1.74
C SER A 32 -45.04 -32.34 -2.72
N SER A 33 -43.82 -31.78 -2.62
CA SER A 33 -42.95 -31.16 -3.67
C SER A 33 -43.44 -29.98 -4.55
N SER A 34 -42.81 -28.80 -4.43
CA SER A 34 -41.73 -28.27 -5.31
C SER A 34 -41.64 -26.71 -5.34
N GLU A 35 -40.40 -26.22 -5.20
CA GLU A 35 -39.76 -24.97 -5.68
C GLU A 35 -40.17 -23.52 -5.31
N SER A 36 -39.15 -22.79 -4.80
CA SER A 36 -38.81 -21.35 -4.98
C SER A 36 -39.73 -20.30 -4.30
N SER A 37 -39.33 -19.16 -3.72
CA SER A 37 -38.14 -18.30 -3.81
C SER A 37 -38.09 -17.32 -2.61
N HIS A 38 -36.89 -16.85 -2.28
CA HIS A 38 -36.51 -15.54 -1.71
C HIS A 38 -37.35 -14.86 -0.62
N SER A 39 -36.72 -14.66 0.55
CA SER A 39 -36.42 -13.32 1.08
C SER A 39 -35.67 -13.47 2.41
N ASP A 40 -34.42 -13.01 2.51
CA ASP A 40 -33.88 -12.63 3.81
C ASP A 40 -32.92 -11.45 3.68
N SER A 41 -33.32 -10.36 4.33
CA SER A 41 -32.64 -9.08 4.44
C SER A 41 -31.52 -9.19 5.47
N SER A 42 -30.26 -9.28 5.04
CA SER A 42 -29.12 -9.13 5.95
C SER A 42 -28.77 -7.65 6.10
N SER A 43 -29.12 -7.10 7.26
CA SER A 43 -28.58 -5.83 7.75
C SER A 43 -27.08 -5.99 8.05
N GLU A 44 -26.22 -5.33 7.27
CA GLU A 44 -24.80 -5.23 7.60
C GLU A 44 -24.63 -4.28 8.80
N GLN A 45 -24.33 -4.84 9.97
CA GLN A 45 -23.76 -4.09 11.06
C GLN A 45 -22.28 -3.77 10.76
N PRO A 46 -21.81 -2.53 10.92
CA PRO A 46 -20.39 -2.24 10.81
C PRO A 46 -19.65 -2.87 12.00
N VAL A 47 -18.69 -3.73 11.69
CA VAL A 47 -17.83 -4.40 12.67
C VAL A 47 -17.03 -3.35 13.44
N LEU A 48 -17.32 -3.22 14.74
CA LEU A 48 -16.57 -2.39 15.69
C LEU A 48 -15.20 -3.04 15.97
N ILE A 49 -14.19 -2.74 15.16
CA ILE A 49 -12.81 -3.20 15.41
C ILE A 49 -12.18 -2.33 16.51
N ARG A 50 -12.35 -2.82 17.74
CA ARG A 50 -11.63 -2.58 19.00
C ARG A 50 -10.48 -1.54 19.00
N THR A 51 -10.71 -0.51 19.81
CA THR A 51 -9.86 0.60 20.29
C THR A 51 -8.49 0.19 20.86
N VAL A 52 -8.28 -1.09 21.22
CA VAL A 52 -7.05 -1.55 21.90
C VAL A 52 -5.85 -1.63 20.94
N SER A 53 -6.06 -1.85 19.64
CA SER A 53 -4.96 -2.07 18.68
C SER A 53 -4.15 -0.81 18.32
N PHE A 54 -4.70 0.39 18.53
CA PHE A 54 -4.04 1.66 18.19
C PHE A 54 -3.20 2.24 19.32
N VAL A 55 -3.45 1.82 20.56
CA VAL A 55 -2.68 2.29 21.72
C VAL A 55 -1.19 1.91 21.57
N GLU A 56 -0.90 0.76 20.99
CA GLU A 56 0.45 0.22 20.83
C GLU A 56 1.19 0.77 19.59
N LYS A 57 0.49 1.35 18.60
CA LYS A 57 1.15 1.85 17.38
C LYS A 57 1.94 3.14 17.68
N ARG A 58 3.21 3.15 17.27
CA ARG A 58 4.08 4.34 17.30
C ARG A 58 3.56 5.39 16.32
N VAL A 59 3.53 6.65 16.75
CA VAL A 59 3.21 7.80 15.91
C VAL A 59 4.51 8.36 15.32
N MET A 60 4.52 8.60 14.01
CA MET A 60 5.67 9.16 13.30
C MET A 60 5.42 10.64 12.96
N GLY A 61 6.30 11.50 13.48
CA GLY A 61 6.27 12.96 13.31
C GLY A 61 6.47 13.44 11.88
N GLY A 62 7.22 12.69 11.08
CA GLY A 62 7.79 13.17 9.82
C GLY A 62 9.20 13.73 10.03
N ARG A 63 9.76 14.31 8.97
CA ARG A 63 11.08 14.97 8.97
C ARG A 63 11.03 16.20 8.09
N ASN A 64 11.85 17.19 8.41
CA ASN A 64 11.94 18.43 7.64
C ASN A 64 13.37 18.75 7.21
N ILE A 65 13.51 19.68 6.26
CA ILE A 65 14.81 20.16 5.81
C ILE A 65 15.16 21.51 6.45
N ASP A 66 16.44 21.70 6.77
CA ASP A 66 16.99 23.04 6.96
C ASP A 66 17.23 23.63 5.57
N PHE A 67 16.35 24.54 5.12
CA PHE A 67 16.34 24.98 3.73
C PHE A 67 17.63 25.69 3.32
N ASP A 68 18.14 26.61 4.14
CA ASP A 68 19.34 27.39 3.83
C ASP A 68 20.57 26.48 3.73
N PHE A 69 20.69 25.55 4.67
CA PHE A 69 21.76 24.55 4.64
C PHE A 69 21.61 23.58 3.48
N CYS A 70 20.43 23.00 3.26
CA CYS A 70 20.25 21.97 2.24
C CYS A 70 20.36 22.53 0.82
N SER A 71 19.80 23.72 0.55
CA SER A 71 19.84 24.33 -0.78
C SER A 71 21.24 24.77 -1.21
N SER A 72 22.11 25.10 -0.25
CA SER A 72 23.51 25.46 -0.52
C SER A 72 24.45 24.27 -0.68
N GLU A 73 24.08 23.10 -0.15
CA GLU A 73 24.94 21.92 -0.07
C GLU A 73 24.53 20.79 -1.00
N PHE A 74 23.25 20.74 -1.41
CA PHE A 74 22.66 19.59 -2.09
C PHE A 74 21.71 19.97 -3.22
N SER A 75 21.75 19.20 -4.29
CA SER A 75 20.90 19.35 -5.47
C SER A 75 19.47 18.90 -5.23
N PHE A 76 19.22 17.98 -4.28
CA PHE A 76 17.88 17.42 -4.09
C PHE A 76 16.79 18.45 -3.75
N VAL A 77 17.17 19.59 -3.17
CA VAL A 77 16.23 20.68 -2.88
C VAL A 77 15.65 21.26 -4.17
N SER A 78 16.47 21.44 -5.21
CA SER A 78 16.00 21.95 -6.51
C SER A 78 15.02 20.98 -7.18
N TRP A 79 15.23 19.67 -7.07
CA TRP A 79 14.32 18.67 -7.62
C TRP A 79 12.95 18.68 -6.94
N LEU A 80 12.89 19.01 -5.64
CA LEU A 80 11.64 19.16 -4.89
C LEU A 80 10.94 20.47 -5.26
N ASP A 81 11.69 21.54 -5.48
CA ASP A 81 11.16 22.85 -5.88
C ASP A 81 10.54 22.80 -7.27
N ASP A 82 11.16 22.09 -8.22
CA ASP A 82 10.64 21.82 -9.56
C ASP A 82 9.21 21.22 -9.57
N LEU A 83 8.82 20.54 -8.49
CA LEU A 83 7.49 19.94 -8.31
C LEU A 83 6.65 20.62 -7.21
N HIS A 84 7.08 21.79 -6.74
CA HIS A 84 6.40 22.55 -5.69
C HIS A 84 6.19 21.75 -4.38
N LEU A 85 7.17 20.91 -4.02
CA LEU A 85 7.12 20.06 -2.82
C LEU A 85 7.81 20.66 -1.59
N LEU A 86 8.44 21.83 -1.71
CA LEU A 86 9.07 22.50 -0.58
C LEU A 86 8.13 22.69 0.63
N PRO A 87 6.86 23.13 0.44
CA PRO A 87 5.92 23.28 1.56
C PRO A 87 5.71 21.98 2.34
N LEU A 88 5.70 20.83 1.66
CA LEU A 88 5.52 19.51 2.28
C LEU A 88 6.73 19.09 3.14
N VAL A 89 7.94 19.43 2.72
CA VAL A 89 9.20 19.00 3.35
C VAL A 89 9.76 20.01 4.35
N GLN A 90 9.13 21.18 4.46
CA GLN A 90 9.45 22.21 5.45
C GLN A 90 8.51 22.21 6.66
N ILE A 91 7.49 21.33 6.70
CA ILE A 91 6.55 21.22 7.81
C ILE A 91 7.30 20.93 9.11
N SER A 92 7.25 21.86 10.06
CA SER A 92 7.90 21.76 11.37
C SER A 92 6.92 21.89 12.54
N ASN A 93 5.62 21.84 12.27
CA ASN A 93 4.58 21.98 13.28
C ASN A 93 4.75 20.90 14.36
N PRO A 94 4.51 21.22 15.65
CA PRO A 94 4.37 20.18 16.65
C PRO A 94 3.20 19.27 16.30
N PHE A 95 3.20 18.05 16.82
CA PHE A 95 2.12 17.09 16.65
C PHE A 95 1.57 16.57 17.97
N TYR A 96 0.35 16.06 17.94
CA TYR A 96 -0.41 15.70 19.13
C TYR A 96 -0.75 14.22 19.10
N ILE A 97 0.05 13.40 19.80
CA ILE A 97 -0.03 11.93 19.74
C ILE A 97 -1.45 11.42 20.02
N LYS A 98 -2.14 12.00 21.02
CA LYS A 98 -3.51 11.60 21.37
C LYS A 98 -4.50 11.88 20.23
N LEU A 99 -4.46 13.08 19.64
CA LEU A 99 -5.33 13.45 18.53
C LEU A 99 -5.04 12.65 17.26
N VAL A 100 -3.77 12.36 16.98
CA VAL A 100 -3.39 11.50 15.85
C VAL A 100 -3.95 10.10 16.05
N LYS A 101 -3.84 9.52 17.24
CA LYS A 101 -4.43 8.21 17.54
C LYS A 101 -5.96 8.23 17.46
N ASP A 102 -6.60 9.30 17.91
CA ASP A 102 -8.05 9.51 17.79
C ASP A 102 -8.47 9.57 16.32
N PHE A 103 -7.74 10.34 15.50
CA PHE A 103 -7.96 10.42 14.06
C PHE A 103 -7.91 9.06 13.38
N TYR A 104 -6.86 8.28 13.61
CA TYR A 104 -6.71 6.95 13.00
C TYR A 104 -7.73 5.95 13.52
N SER A 105 -8.12 6.03 14.80
CA SER A 105 -9.11 5.12 15.39
C SER A 105 -10.51 5.32 14.78
N ASN A 106 -10.81 6.54 14.32
CA ASN A 106 -12.08 6.89 13.70
C ASN A 106 -12.02 7.02 12.17
N LEU A 107 -10.89 6.66 11.55
CA LEU A 107 -10.66 6.77 10.11
C LEU A 107 -11.59 5.84 9.33
N LYS A 108 -12.27 6.37 8.32
CA LYS A 108 -13.14 5.63 7.41
C LYS A 108 -12.88 6.06 5.97
N MET A 109 -12.84 5.08 5.07
CA MET A 109 -12.84 5.34 3.63
C MET A 109 -14.23 5.77 3.18
N VAL A 110 -14.29 6.83 2.38
CA VAL A 110 -15.50 7.23 1.67
C VAL A 110 -15.17 7.15 0.18
N SER A 111 -15.68 6.11 -0.46
CA SER A 111 -15.64 5.99 -1.91
C SER A 111 -16.99 5.45 -2.37
N ALA A 112 -17.87 6.35 -2.80
CA ALA A 112 -19.03 5.95 -3.57
C ALA A 112 -18.60 5.62 -5.02
N GLN A 113 -19.45 4.91 -5.76
CA GLN A 113 -19.25 4.71 -7.20
C GLN A 113 -19.22 6.09 -7.88
N ASN A 114 -18.13 6.39 -8.60
CA ASN A 114 -17.85 7.65 -9.31
C ASN A 114 -17.46 8.88 -8.46
N GLU A 115 -17.18 8.73 -7.16
CA GLU A 115 -16.60 9.82 -6.36
C GLU A 115 -15.08 9.73 -6.25
N GLU A 116 -14.41 10.89 -6.21
CA GLU A 116 -12.99 10.97 -5.91
C GLU A 116 -12.70 10.33 -4.54
N PHE A 117 -11.54 9.66 -4.43
CA PHE A 117 -11.18 8.99 -3.18
C PHE A 117 -11.05 9.98 -2.03
N ALA A 118 -11.83 9.75 -0.97
CA ALA A 118 -11.80 10.56 0.23
C ALA A 118 -11.76 9.68 1.50
N ILE A 119 -11.36 10.30 2.60
CA ILE A 119 -11.40 9.73 3.94
C ILE A 119 -12.20 10.64 4.87
N THR A 120 -12.84 10.05 5.87
CA THR A 120 -13.44 10.79 6.97
C THR A 120 -12.88 10.31 8.29
N SER A 121 -12.88 11.19 9.28
CA SER A 121 -12.57 10.84 10.66
C SER A 121 -13.33 11.76 11.61
N VAL A 122 -13.44 11.35 12.87
CA VAL A 122 -14.02 12.14 13.95
C VAL A 122 -12.95 12.32 15.01
N VAL A 123 -12.64 13.56 15.36
CA VAL A 123 -11.65 13.90 16.40
C VAL A 123 -12.31 14.90 17.35
N LYS A 124 -12.27 14.63 18.65
CA LYS A 124 -12.96 15.46 19.67
C LYS A 124 -14.44 15.74 19.34
N GLY A 125 -15.12 14.76 18.72
CA GLY A 125 -16.54 14.88 18.32
C GLY A 125 -16.80 15.66 17.03
N GLN A 126 -15.79 16.28 16.42
CA GLN A 126 -15.91 17.00 15.15
C GLN A 126 -15.59 16.07 13.98
N ARG A 127 -16.50 15.99 13.00
CA ARG A 127 -16.29 15.21 11.77
C ARG A 127 -15.44 16.03 10.79
N MET A 128 -14.47 15.37 10.18
CA MET A 128 -13.60 15.90 9.14
C MET A 128 -13.72 15.06 7.87
N PHE A 129 -13.58 15.70 6.71
CA PHE A 129 -13.66 15.08 5.39
C PHE A 129 -12.45 15.50 4.55
N LEU A 130 -11.62 14.55 4.12
CA LEU A 130 -10.40 14.85 3.37
C LEU A 130 -10.43 14.13 2.02
N ASP A 131 -10.47 14.90 0.95
CA ASP A 131 -10.09 14.46 -0.40
C ASP A 131 -8.70 15.01 -0.77
N ALA A 132 -8.18 14.62 -1.94
CA ALA A 132 -6.86 15.05 -2.40
C ALA A 132 -6.75 16.58 -2.57
N ARG A 133 -7.84 17.24 -2.96
CA ARG A 133 -7.89 18.69 -3.22
C ARG A 133 -7.83 19.49 -1.93
N ILE A 134 -8.61 19.11 -0.92
CA ILE A 134 -8.59 19.71 0.42
C ILE A 134 -7.21 19.53 1.02
N LEU A 135 -6.64 18.32 0.95
CA LEU A 135 -5.31 18.07 1.49
C LEU A 135 -4.23 18.89 0.78
N ALA A 136 -4.27 18.99 -0.55
CA ALA A 136 -3.39 19.88 -1.31
C ALA A 136 -3.51 21.34 -0.87
N SER A 137 -4.74 21.83 -0.67
CA SER A 137 -4.98 23.20 -0.21
C SER A 137 -4.39 23.46 1.17
N ILE A 138 -4.48 22.49 2.09
CA ILE A 138 -3.90 22.60 3.45
C ILE A 138 -2.36 22.58 3.39
N LEU A 139 -1.79 21.77 2.51
CA LEU A 139 -0.35 21.58 2.40
C LEU A 139 0.34 22.55 1.43
N HIS A 140 -0.42 23.32 0.67
CA HIS A 140 0.06 24.19 -0.41
C HIS A 140 0.92 23.45 -1.44
N ILE A 141 0.47 22.26 -1.88
CA ILE A 141 1.13 21.46 -2.92
C ILE A 141 0.17 21.11 -4.06
N PRO A 142 0.68 20.75 -5.26
CA PRO A 142 -0.16 20.30 -6.37
C PRO A 142 -0.96 19.03 -6.02
N HIS A 143 -2.18 18.93 -6.58
CA HIS A 143 -2.99 17.70 -6.56
C HIS A 143 -3.19 17.09 -7.96
N THR A 144 -2.51 17.64 -8.97
CA THR A 144 -2.51 17.15 -10.34
C THR A 144 -1.40 16.11 -10.56
N GLY A 145 -1.34 15.59 -11.78
CA GLY A 145 -0.33 14.62 -12.18
C GLY A 145 -0.81 13.18 -12.08
N ILE A 146 0.09 12.26 -12.44
CA ILE A 146 -0.18 10.83 -12.44
C ILE A 146 -0.36 10.33 -11.00
N TYR A 147 -1.14 9.27 -10.84
CA TYR A 147 -1.26 8.57 -9.56
C TYR A 147 -1.19 7.06 -9.79
N VAL A 148 -0.26 6.42 -9.08
CA VAL A 148 -0.17 4.96 -8.96
C VAL A 148 0.20 4.62 -7.53
N PHE A 149 -0.38 3.54 -7.00
CA PHE A 149 -0.02 3.01 -5.69
C PHE A 149 0.04 1.48 -5.72
N GLU A 150 1.19 0.96 -6.13
CA GLU A 150 1.49 -0.47 -6.24
C GLU A 150 2.44 -0.90 -5.10
N HIS A 151 2.57 -2.18 -4.79
CA HIS A 151 3.47 -2.63 -3.72
C HIS A 151 4.32 -3.84 -4.08
N LYS A 152 3.86 -4.65 -5.04
CA LYS A 152 4.47 -5.94 -5.37
C LYS A 152 5.23 -5.89 -6.67
N LYS A 153 4.75 -5.12 -7.63
CA LYS A 153 5.37 -4.97 -8.96
C LYS A 153 5.84 -3.54 -9.21
N TRP A 154 6.54 -3.36 -10.32
CA TRP A 154 6.85 -2.02 -10.82
C TRP A 154 5.54 -1.33 -11.25
N PRO A 155 5.37 -0.02 -10.98
CA PRO A 155 4.29 0.75 -11.56
C PRO A 155 4.28 0.65 -13.08
N GLU A 156 3.10 0.46 -13.67
CA GLU A 156 2.88 0.44 -15.11
C GLU A 156 2.30 1.79 -15.50
N VAL A 157 3.18 2.71 -15.92
CA VAL A 157 2.81 4.06 -16.36
C VAL A 157 3.51 4.35 -17.67
N GLU A 158 2.83 5.06 -18.57
CA GLU A 158 3.42 5.51 -19.83
C GLU A 158 4.74 6.26 -19.60
N GLY A 159 5.76 5.92 -20.38
CA GLY A 159 7.10 6.52 -20.27
C GLY A 159 7.96 6.01 -19.11
N PHE A 160 7.42 5.24 -18.16
CA PHE A 160 8.22 4.68 -17.06
C PHE A 160 8.85 3.34 -17.45
N HIS A 161 10.19 3.28 -17.39
CA HIS A 161 10.92 2.02 -17.49
C HIS A 161 11.94 1.90 -16.34
N PRO A 162 11.92 0.84 -15.50
CA PRO A 162 12.79 0.74 -14.32
C PRO A 162 14.28 0.93 -14.62
N ASN A 163 14.78 0.41 -15.74
CA ASN A 163 16.21 0.57 -16.11
C ASN A 163 16.64 2.04 -16.25
N GLN A 164 15.74 2.96 -16.65
CA GLN A 164 16.09 4.37 -16.80
C GLN A 164 16.46 4.97 -15.44
N ILE A 165 15.58 4.85 -14.44
CA ILE A 165 15.86 5.35 -13.09
C ILE A 165 17.00 4.60 -12.43
N LEU A 166 17.10 3.28 -12.62
CA LEU A 166 18.18 2.50 -12.02
C LEU A 166 19.56 2.92 -12.55
N SER A 167 19.67 3.30 -13.83
CA SER A 167 20.92 3.85 -14.40
C SER A 167 21.32 5.19 -13.77
N ILE A 168 20.36 6.00 -13.35
CA ILE A 168 20.60 7.27 -12.66
C ILE A 168 21.01 7.03 -11.20
N LEU A 169 20.36 6.09 -10.53
CA LEU A 169 20.62 5.78 -9.12
C LEU A 169 21.93 5.00 -8.92
N TYR A 170 22.33 4.18 -9.89
CA TYR A 170 23.48 3.27 -9.80
C TYR A 170 24.41 3.39 -11.03
N PRO A 171 24.92 4.57 -11.39
CA PRO A 171 25.57 4.82 -12.69
C PRO A 171 26.79 3.94 -13.00
N ASN A 172 27.44 3.35 -11.99
CA ASN A 172 28.66 2.56 -12.12
C ASN A 172 28.46 1.05 -11.89
N ASP A 173 27.21 0.57 -11.78
CA ASP A 173 26.93 -0.85 -11.55
C ASP A 173 26.64 -1.57 -12.87
N PRO A 174 27.47 -2.53 -13.33
CA PRO A 174 27.25 -3.23 -14.58
C PRO A 174 26.10 -4.25 -14.50
N ASN A 175 25.60 -4.57 -13.29
CA ASN A 175 24.57 -5.58 -13.07
C ASN A 175 23.20 -4.95 -12.78
N ILE A 176 22.91 -3.76 -13.32
CA ILE A 176 21.62 -3.12 -13.14
C ILE A 176 20.54 -3.88 -13.91
N HIS A 177 19.53 -4.35 -13.20
CA HIS A 177 18.33 -4.92 -13.79
C HIS A 177 17.11 -4.72 -12.86
N PRO A 178 15.87 -4.75 -13.37
CA PRO A 178 14.67 -4.40 -12.57
C PRO A 178 14.39 -5.32 -11.36
N ASN A 179 14.98 -6.52 -11.35
CA ASN A 179 14.81 -7.51 -10.29
C ASN A 179 15.98 -7.55 -9.30
N MET A 180 16.93 -6.62 -9.39
CA MET A 180 18.09 -6.57 -8.50
C MET A 180 17.67 -6.13 -7.10
N ALA A 181 18.49 -6.44 -6.09
CA ALA A 181 18.31 -5.87 -4.77
C ALA A 181 18.60 -4.35 -4.81
N LEU A 182 17.61 -3.54 -4.45
CA LEU A 182 17.71 -2.08 -4.41
C LEU A 182 18.18 -1.65 -3.02
N THR A 183 19.39 -1.09 -2.94
CA THR A 183 20.06 -0.75 -1.67
C THR A 183 20.51 0.70 -1.63
N THR A 184 20.44 1.31 -0.45
CA THR A 184 20.75 2.75 -0.27
C THR A 184 22.25 3.05 -0.14
N ASN A 185 23.07 2.05 0.16
CA ASN A 185 24.52 2.19 0.34
C ASN A 185 25.28 2.52 -0.96
N ARG A 186 24.67 2.29 -2.12
CA ARG A 186 25.24 2.59 -3.45
C ARG A 186 24.73 3.92 -4.02
N LEU A 187 23.82 4.61 -3.33
CA LEU A 187 23.29 5.90 -3.77
C LEU A 187 24.27 7.02 -3.49
N SER A 188 24.24 8.07 -4.33
CA SER A 188 24.87 9.35 -4.03
C SER A 188 24.27 9.99 -2.76
N VAL A 189 24.94 10.99 -2.20
CA VAL A 189 24.43 11.70 -1.02
C VAL A 189 23.05 12.32 -1.30
N ASP A 190 22.86 12.97 -2.45
CA ASP A 190 21.58 13.56 -2.85
C ASP A 190 20.48 12.51 -2.99
N HIS A 191 20.74 11.42 -3.71
CA HIS A 191 19.75 10.35 -3.90
C HIS A 191 19.39 9.68 -2.57
N ARG A 192 20.37 9.52 -1.67
CA ARG A 192 20.11 8.93 -0.35
C ARG A 192 19.32 9.88 0.55
N LEU A 193 19.60 11.18 0.52
CA LEU A 193 18.83 12.18 1.27
C LEU A 193 17.40 12.29 0.72
N LEU A 194 17.23 12.28 -0.60
CA LEU A 194 15.91 12.23 -1.23
C LEU A 194 15.13 10.98 -0.82
N HIS A 195 15.75 9.80 -0.87
CA HIS A 195 15.13 8.56 -0.39
C HIS A 195 14.74 8.66 1.08
N HIS A 196 15.64 9.18 1.93
CA HIS A 196 15.36 9.36 3.36
C HIS A 196 14.17 10.30 3.58
N LEU A 197 14.08 11.39 2.83
CA LEU A 197 12.92 12.28 2.89
C LEU A 197 11.64 11.59 2.43
N ILE A 198 11.69 10.80 1.36
CA ILE A 198 10.54 10.02 0.89
C ILE A 198 10.05 9.07 1.99
N VAL A 199 10.93 8.28 2.61
CA VAL A 199 10.52 7.26 3.61
C VAL A 199 10.11 7.83 4.97
N HIS A 200 10.26 9.13 5.20
CA HIS A 200 9.85 9.79 6.43
C HIS A 200 8.70 10.77 6.24
N GLN A 201 8.61 11.43 5.07
CA GLN A 201 7.70 12.54 4.84
C GLN A 201 6.64 12.26 3.77
N ILE A 202 6.98 11.52 2.70
CA ILE A 202 6.10 11.34 1.53
C ILE A 202 5.40 9.97 1.53
N LEU A 203 6.16 8.90 1.75
CA LEU A 203 5.68 7.52 1.85
C LEU A 203 6.30 6.85 3.08
N PRO A 204 5.83 7.20 4.29
CA PRO A 204 6.44 6.72 5.51
C PRO A 204 6.38 5.20 5.67
N THR A 205 7.50 4.60 6.11
CA THR A 205 7.58 3.15 6.37
C THR A 205 8.10 2.86 7.76
N GLY A 206 7.49 1.91 8.48
CA GLY A 206 7.92 1.51 9.83
C GLY A 206 9.03 0.46 9.90
N GLY A 207 9.73 0.18 8.80
CA GLY A 207 10.80 -0.82 8.71
C GLY A 207 12.16 -0.18 8.43
N GLY A 208 13.23 -1.00 8.36
CA GLY A 208 14.58 -0.49 8.12
C GLY A 208 14.74 0.19 6.76
N TYR A 209 15.68 1.14 6.68
CA TYR A 209 15.84 2.07 5.55
C TYR A 209 17.02 1.70 4.62
N ALA A 210 17.61 0.51 4.80
CA ALA A 210 18.74 0.04 3.99
C ALA A 210 18.34 -0.35 2.54
N LYS A 211 17.06 -0.64 2.31
CA LYS A 211 16.52 -1.09 1.01
C LYS A 211 15.47 -0.12 0.50
N LEU A 212 15.31 -0.09 -0.82
CA LEU A 212 14.27 0.69 -1.49
C LEU A 212 13.16 -0.25 -1.97
N SER A 213 11.90 0.20 -1.85
CA SER A 213 10.78 -0.44 -2.54
C SER A 213 10.64 0.07 -3.98
N HIS A 214 9.97 -0.68 -4.85
CA HIS A 214 9.68 -0.23 -6.22
C HIS A 214 8.92 1.10 -6.24
N MET A 215 8.00 1.32 -5.29
CA MET A 215 7.31 2.61 -5.17
C MET A 215 8.21 3.76 -4.75
N GLN A 216 9.16 3.51 -3.84
CA GLN A 216 10.10 4.55 -3.44
C GLN A 216 11.00 4.95 -4.63
N VAL A 217 11.47 3.97 -5.41
CA VAL A 217 12.22 4.25 -6.64
C VAL A 217 11.36 4.94 -7.69
N PHE A 218 10.09 4.56 -7.83
CA PHE A 218 9.16 5.23 -8.74
C PHE A 218 8.90 6.70 -8.35
N ILE A 219 8.72 6.99 -7.06
CA ILE A 219 8.59 8.37 -6.56
C ILE A 219 9.89 9.16 -6.82
N MET A 220 11.05 8.54 -6.59
CA MET A 220 12.34 9.16 -6.94
C MET A 220 12.42 9.45 -8.45
N TRP A 221 11.95 8.54 -9.32
CA TRP A 221 11.89 8.79 -10.76
C TRP A 221 10.99 9.97 -11.10
N CYS A 222 9.81 10.07 -10.49
CA CYS A 222 8.91 11.21 -10.71
C CYS A 222 9.59 12.53 -10.35
N ILE A 223 10.26 12.57 -9.19
CA ILE A 223 10.96 13.77 -8.70
C ILE A 223 12.15 14.13 -9.60
N LEU A 224 13.01 13.16 -9.92
CA LEU A 224 14.20 13.39 -10.74
C LEU A 224 13.87 13.72 -12.20
N SER A 225 12.77 13.19 -12.72
CA SER A 225 12.32 13.40 -14.11
C SER A 225 11.31 14.54 -14.23
N LYS A 226 11.01 15.25 -13.14
CA LYS A 226 10.03 16.34 -13.08
C LYS A 226 8.64 15.94 -13.59
N ILE A 227 8.23 14.70 -13.31
CA ILE A 227 6.89 14.21 -13.62
C ILE A 227 5.97 14.58 -12.47
N GLU A 228 4.91 15.33 -12.77
CA GLU A 228 3.88 15.64 -11.80
C GLU A 228 3.23 14.36 -11.27
N PHE A 229 3.21 14.21 -9.96
CA PHE A 229 2.63 13.07 -9.27
C PHE A 229 1.67 13.56 -8.18
N CYS A 230 0.51 12.93 -8.04
CA CYS A 230 -0.50 13.35 -7.06
C CYS A 230 -0.12 12.92 -5.63
N PHE A 231 0.79 13.67 -5.00
CA PHE A 231 1.24 13.43 -3.61
C PHE A 231 0.12 13.48 -2.56
N PRO A 232 -0.87 14.39 -2.62
CA PRO A 232 -1.98 14.38 -1.66
C PRO A 232 -2.74 13.05 -1.67
N LEU A 233 -3.02 12.51 -2.86
CA LEU A 233 -3.72 11.23 -2.97
C LEU A 233 -2.87 10.07 -2.44
N LEU A 234 -1.56 10.08 -2.68
CA LEU A 234 -0.62 9.11 -2.08
C LEU A 234 -0.62 9.19 -0.55
N ILE A 235 -0.64 10.40 0.04
CA ILE A 235 -0.68 10.60 1.48
C ILE A 235 -1.96 9.98 2.06
N LEU A 236 -3.14 10.29 1.49
CA LEU A 236 -4.43 9.75 1.94
C LEU A 236 -4.47 8.21 1.86
N LYS A 237 -3.98 7.63 0.76
CA LYS A 237 -3.93 6.18 0.56
C LYS A 237 -2.95 5.51 1.53
N THR A 238 -1.86 6.19 1.86
CA THR A 238 -0.93 5.75 2.88
C THR A 238 -1.53 5.81 4.29
N MET A 239 -2.35 6.82 4.60
CA MET A 239 -3.11 6.87 5.87
C MET A 239 -4.02 5.65 6.01
N VAL A 240 -4.77 5.32 4.97
CA VAL A 240 -5.64 4.12 4.96
C VAL A 240 -4.83 2.83 5.11
N ARG A 241 -3.72 2.70 4.40
CA ARG A 241 -2.84 1.54 4.54
C ARG A 241 -2.31 1.40 5.97
N ALA A 242 -1.90 2.50 6.59
CA ALA A 242 -1.41 2.52 7.98
C ALA A 242 -2.46 2.06 8.98
N PHE A 243 -3.72 2.40 8.72
CA PHE A 243 -4.86 1.91 9.47
C PHE A 243 -5.03 0.39 9.34
N SER A 244 -5.02 -0.15 8.11
CA SER A 244 -5.31 -1.57 7.85
C SER A 244 -4.22 -2.55 8.33
N GLN A 245 -2.98 -2.10 8.49
CA GLN A 245 -1.84 -2.99 8.80
C GLN A 245 -1.46 -3.00 10.28
N LYS A 246 -1.43 -4.17 10.93
CA LYS A 246 -1.16 -4.32 12.37
C LYS A 246 0.23 -3.82 12.79
N LYS A 247 1.27 -4.09 11.99
CA LYS A 247 2.68 -3.72 12.31
C LYS A 247 3.10 -2.33 11.81
N PHE A 248 2.15 -1.54 11.29
CA PHE A 248 2.48 -0.26 10.68
C PHE A 248 2.46 0.87 11.72
N VAL A 249 3.34 1.85 11.55
CA VAL A 249 3.36 3.10 12.32
C VAL A 249 2.16 3.98 11.94
N LEU A 250 1.80 4.97 12.76
CA LEU A 250 0.81 5.99 12.39
C LEU A 250 1.54 7.19 11.78
N PRO A 251 1.54 7.37 10.45
CA PRO A 251 2.33 8.40 9.78
C PRO A 251 1.73 9.79 9.89
N TYR A 252 2.45 10.78 9.36
CA TYR A 252 1.95 12.12 9.05
C TYR A 252 1.45 12.94 10.25
N ALA A 253 2.01 12.74 11.45
CA ALA A 253 1.51 13.41 12.64
C ALA A 253 1.57 14.96 12.55
N SER A 254 2.64 15.51 11.95
CA SER A 254 2.76 16.96 11.75
C SER A 254 1.81 17.49 10.68
N ILE A 255 1.58 16.72 9.60
CA ILE A 255 0.56 17.03 8.57
C ILE A 255 -0.86 17.00 9.17
N LEU A 256 -1.16 16.02 10.02
CA LEU A 256 -2.46 15.94 10.71
C LEU A 256 -2.69 17.14 11.62
N THR A 257 -1.64 17.77 12.15
CA THR A 257 -1.81 19.00 12.91
C THR A 257 -2.31 20.15 12.03
N LEU A 258 -1.81 20.27 10.79
CA LEU A 258 -2.33 21.25 9.83
C LEU A 258 -3.80 20.95 9.47
N VAL A 259 -4.16 19.68 9.33
CA VAL A 259 -5.55 19.25 9.15
C VAL A 259 -6.42 19.67 10.34
N PHE A 260 -5.97 19.41 11.57
CA PHE A 260 -6.72 19.77 12.78
C PHE A 260 -6.94 21.29 12.87
N LEU A 261 -5.94 22.09 12.51
CA LEU A 261 -6.06 23.53 12.44
C LEU A 261 -7.08 23.98 11.39
N HIS A 262 -7.07 23.35 10.20
CA HIS A 262 -8.04 23.63 9.14
C HIS A 262 -9.50 23.34 9.57
N TYR A 263 -9.71 22.29 10.36
CA TYR A 263 -11.03 21.93 10.91
C TYR A 263 -11.35 22.59 12.25
N HIS A 264 -10.52 23.53 12.71
CA HIS A 264 -10.67 24.21 14.00
C HIS A 264 -10.81 23.26 15.20
N ILE A 265 -10.12 22.12 15.17
CA ILE A 265 -10.04 21.20 16.31
C ILE A 265 -9.27 21.89 17.44
N PRO A 266 -9.84 22.04 18.65
CA PRO A 266 -9.14 22.68 19.76
C PRO A 266 -7.90 21.88 20.17
N LEU A 267 -6.73 22.53 20.10
CA LEU A 267 -5.43 21.96 20.48
C LEU A 267 -5.01 22.36 21.91
N GLU A 268 -5.74 23.29 22.52
CA GLU A 268 -5.50 23.77 23.87
C GLU A 268 -5.65 22.64 24.89
N GLY A 269 -4.67 22.54 25.79
CA GLY A 269 -4.61 21.47 26.80
C GLY A 269 -4.10 20.12 26.28
N GLU A 270 -3.86 19.97 24.98
CA GLU A 270 -3.25 18.75 24.43
C GLU A 270 -1.72 18.77 24.59
N ILE A 271 -1.14 17.58 24.83
CA ILE A 271 0.32 17.46 24.96
C ILE A 271 0.94 17.43 23.57
N SER A 272 1.66 18.50 23.23
CA SER A 272 2.39 18.61 21.97
C SER A 272 3.73 17.89 22.01
N THR A 273 4.09 17.21 20.94
CA THR A 273 5.43 16.68 20.67
C THR A 273 6.06 17.49 19.54
N LYS A 274 7.26 18.04 19.75
CA LYS A 274 8.00 18.77 18.73
C LYS A 274 8.94 17.82 17.98
N LEU A 275 9.20 18.11 16.72
CA LEU A 275 10.30 17.48 15.99
C LEU A 275 11.62 17.76 16.73
N LYS A 276 12.47 16.74 16.81
CA LYS A 276 13.79 16.83 17.41
C LYS A 276 14.74 17.46 16.38
N LYS A 277 15.88 17.98 16.85
CA LYS A 277 16.92 18.53 15.96
C LYS A 277 17.48 17.51 14.96
N GLU A 278 17.32 16.22 15.26
CA GLU A 278 17.72 15.09 14.42
C GLU A 278 16.70 14.73 13.33
N ASP A 279 15.46 15.18 13.49
CA ASP A 279 14.40 15.04 12.48
C ASP A 279 14.52 16.12 11.39
N THR A 280 15.38 17.12 11.61
CA THR A 280 15.74 18.16 10.63
C THR A 280 17.04 17.80 9.92
N TYR A 281 17.01 17.73 8.59
CA TYR A 281 18.22 17.56 7.78
C TYR A 281 19.07 18.83 7.82
N ASN A 282 19.97 18.88 8.79
CA ASN A 282 21.00 19.90 8.94
C ASN A 282 22.38 19.23 9.03
N LYS A 283 23.44 20.04 9.08
CA LYS A 283 24.82 19.54 9.22
C LYS A 283 25.00 18.52 10.35
N SER A 284 24.33 18.73 11.49
CA SER A 284 24.45 17.84 12.65
C SER A 284 23.76 16.49 12.43
N ALA A 285 22.59 16.48 11.79
CA ALA A 285 21.87 15.27 11.42
C ALA A 285 22.68 14.44 10.41
N LEU A 286 23.27 15.08 9.40
CA LEU A 286 24.12 14.41 8.42
C LEU A 286 25.36 13.77 9.07
N ASN A 287 26.04 14.49 9.96
CA ASN A 287 27.15 13.95 10.74
C ASN A 287 26.75 12.70 11.55
N ARG A 288 25.53 12.69 12.12
CA ARG A 288 25.01 11.54 12.86
C ARG A 288 24.70 10.35 11.94
N MET A 289 24.23 10.62 10.73
CA MET A 289 23.99 9.63 9.67
C MET A 289 25.29 9.09 9.05
N GLY A 290 26.46 9.60 9.45
CA GLY A 290 27.76 9.16 8.95
C GLY A 290 28.29 9.96 7.76
N TRP A 291 27.60 11.02 7.34
CA TRP A 291 28.08 11.91 6.29
C TRP A 291 28.98 12.99 6.86
N LYS A 292 30.18 13.15 6.31
CA LYS A 292 31.13 14.20 6.71
C LYS A 292 31.61 14.96 5.48
N LYS A 293 31.69 16.29 5.60
CA LYS A 293 32.24 17.15 4.55
C LYS A 293 33.77 17.14 4.61
N GLN A 294 34.43 16.64 3.56
CA GLN A 294 35.88 16.60 3.39
C GLN A 294 36.23 17.30 2.07
N GLN A 295 37.11 18.32 2.12
CA GLN A 295 37.54 19.07 0.92
C GLN A 295 36.37 19.61 0.07
N GLY A 296 35.26 20.01 0.70
CA GLY A 296 34.07 20.50 -0.01
C GLY A 296 33.07 19.42 -0.42
N ILE A 297 33.43 18.14 -0.36
CA ILE A 297 32.60 17.01 -0.79
C ILE A 297 32.05 16.25 0.42
N TRP A 298 30.78 15.86 0.36
CA TRP A 298 30.17 15.01 1.39
C TRP A 298 30.48 13.54 1.16
N THR A 299 31.28 12.96 2.06
CA THR A 299 31.72 11.56 2.00
C THR A 299 31.10 10.76 3.14
N TYR A 300 30.64 9.55 2.84
CA TYR A 300 30.13 8.63 3.85
C TYR A 300 31.29 8.00 4.61
N VAL A 301 31.33 8.21 5.92
CA VAL A 301 32.31 7.62 6.83
C VAL A 301 31.55 6.73 7.81
N PRO A 302 31.58 5.39 7.62
CA PRO A 302 30.99 4.46 8.58
C PRO A 302 31.58 4.70 9.97
N LYS A 303 30.75 4.65 11.02
CA LYS A 303 31.25 4.64 12.40
C LYS A 303 31.95 3.29 12.64
N VAL A 304 33.28 3.26 12.48
CA VAL A 304 34.13 2.14 12.88
C VAL A 304 34.38 2.28 14.40
N ASP A 305 34.07 1.23 15.16
CA ASP A 305 34.45 1.02 16.56
C ASP A 305 33.82 1.86 17.69
N GLN A 306 32.49 1.81 17.83
CA GLN A 306 31.85 1.74 19.16
C GLN A 306 30.84 0.59 19.13
N GLY A 307 31.16 -0.56 19.75
CA GLY A 307 30.31 -1.76 19.72
C GLY A 307 29.02 -1.64 20.55
N PRO A 308 28.27 -2.75 20.79
CA PRO A 308 27.77 -3.69 19.80
C PRO A 308 26.70 -3.03 18.90
N ARG A 309 26.45 -3.62 17.72
CA ARG A 309 25.28 -3.31 16.86
C ARG A 309 23.98 -3.57 17.64
N ILE A 310 23.51 -2.58 18.38
CA ILE A 310 22.12 -2.50 18.83
C ILE A 310 21.40 -1.64 17.80
N GLY A 311 20.18 -2.05 17.40
CA GLY A 311 19.35 -1.39 16.39
C GLY A 311 19.03 0.07 16.74
N ILE A 312 19.97 0.96 16.46
CA ILE A 312 19.76 2.41 16.38
C ILE A 312 19.44 2.76 14.91
N GLU A 313 18.56 1.98 14.29
CA GLU A 313 17.59 2.52 13.35
C GLU A 313 16.31 2.71 14.18
N GLU A 314 16.17 3.90 14.78
CA GLU A 314 14.93 4.48 15.29
C GLU A 314 13.91 3.57 16.01
N GLN A 315 14.35 2.70 16.91
CA GLN A 315 13.47 2.29 18.01
C GLN A 315 13.56 3.35 19.11
N GLU A 316 12.88 4.48 18.90
CA GLU A 316 12.57 5.38 20.00
C GLU A 316 11.49 4.74 20.86
N ASP A 317 11.95 4.19 21.97
CA ASP A 317 11.15 3.61 23.03
C ASP A 317 10.33 4.72 23.72
N ASN A 318 9.02 4.51 23.81
CA ASN A 318 8.16 5.29 24.69
C ASN A 318 8.45 4.86 26.14
N PRO A 319 8.38 5.73 27.16
CA PRO A 319 8.81 5.37 28.51
C PRO A 319 8.07 4.14 29.04
N PRO A 320 8.76 3.18 29.68
CA PRO A 320 8.10 2.03 30.29
C PRO A 320 7.45 2.46 31.61
N TRP A 321 6.14 2.32 31.71
CA TRP A 321 5.50 2.18 33.01
C TRP A 321 5.54 0.69 33.43
N GLU A 322 6.14 0.47 34.59
CA GLU A 322 5.98 -0.64 35.56
C GLU A 322 6.61 -2.04 35.33
N GLN A 323 7.80 -2.15 35.93
CA GLN A 323 8.43 -3.22 36.73
C GLN A 323 9.04 -4.51 36.10
N PRO A 324 10.28 -4.86 36.47
CA PRO A 324 11.03 -6.00 35.93
C PRO A 324 10.92 -7.27 36.79
N ALA A 325 10.98 -8.43 36.14
CA ALA A 325 11.35 -9.69 36.78
C ALA A 325 12.59 -10.30 36.07
N PRO A 326 13.49 -10.98 36.80
CA PRO A 326 14.89 -11.12 36.37
C PRO A 326 15.13 -12.27 35.38
N ALA A 327 16.03 -12.02 34.44
CA ALA A 327 16.65 -13.03 33.60
C ALA A 327 17.49 -14.01 34.44
N GLN A 328 17.37 -15.31 34.14
CA GLN A 328 18.30 -16.34 34.61
C GLN A 328 19.35 -16.61 33.54
N THR A 329 20.61 -16.37 33.89
CA THR A 329 21.82 -16.86 33.23
C THR A 329 22.11 -18.30 33.62
N ALA A 330 22.58 -19.12 32.67
CA ALA A 330 23.36 -20.31 32.95
C ALA A 330 24.28 -20.67 31.74
N PRO A 331 25.41 -21.36 31.97
CA PRO A 331 26.68 -21.04 31.32
C PRO A 331 27.15 -22.04 30.25
N ALA A 332 28.18 -21.60 29.53
CA ALA A 332 28.96 -22.36 28.57
C ALA A 332 29.62 -23.61 29.19
N GLN A 333 29.70 -24.68 28.39
CA GLN A 333 30.74 -25.70 28.51
C GLN A 333 31.29 -26.04 27.13
N ALA A 334 32.62 -25.99 27.04
CA ALA A 334 33.43 -26.42 25.92
C ALA A 334 34.16 -27.71 26.30
N GLN A 335 34.11 -28.73 25.44
CA GLN A 335 35.09 -29.82 25.20
C GLN A 335 34.58 -30.53 23.92
N GLY A 336 35.31 -31.04 22.94
CA GLY A 336 36.73 -31.28 22.70
C GLY A 336 36.82 -32.44 21.68
N SER A 337 37.57 -32.23 20.60
CA SER A 337 38.19 -33.23 19.69
C SER A 337 37.36 -34.07 18.68
N SER A 338 37.44 -33.62 17.42
CA SER A 338 37.79 -34.31 16.16
C SER A 338 37.40 -35.79 15.91
N SER A 339 36.57 -36.00 14.89
CA SER A 339 36.74 -37.08 13.89
C SER A 339 36.49 -36.50 12.49
N THR A 340 37.37 -36.78 11.51
CA THR A 340 37.22 -36.31 10.12
C THR A 340 35.99 -36.90 9.43
N THR A 341 35.43 -37.98 9.98
CA THR A 341 34.28 -38.71 9.46
C THR A 341 32.93 -38.02 9.69
N ASP A 342 32.81 -37.14 10.68
CA ASP A 342 31.55 -36.43 10.94
C ASP A 342 31.33 -35.28 9.95
N PHE A 343 32.41 -34.65 9.47
CA PHE A 343 32.33 -33.55 8.50
C PHE A 343 31.95 -34.06 7.10
N ASP A 344 32.54 -35.17 6.66
CA ASP A 344 32.21 -35.79 5.37
C ASP A 344 30.74 -36.22 5.31
N ARG A 345 30.21 -36.79 6.40
CA ARG A 345 28.80 -37.17 6.50
C ARG A 345 27.86 -35.97 6.45
N VAL A 346 28.24 -34.85 7.08
CA VAL A 346 27.46 -33.60 7.01
C VAL A 346 27.52 -33.01 5.59
N MET A 347 28.66 -33.09 4.91
CA MET A 347 28.82 -32.60 3.53
C MET A 347 27.99 -33.42 2.53
N GLU A 348 27.94 -34.74 2.67
CA GLU A 348 27.09 -35.60 1.84
C GLU A 348 25.60 -35.31 2.03
N VAL A 349 25.15 -35.10 3.28
CA VAL A 349 23.75 -34.73 3.55
C VAL A 349 23.41 -33.36 2.96
N MET A 350 24.32 -32.38 3.05
CA MET A 350 24.13 -31.07 2.43
C MET A 350 24.08 -31.14 0.91
N GLN A 351 24.95 -31.94 0.27
CA GLN A 351 24.91 -32.16 -1.17
C GLN A 351 23.63 -32.87 -1.61
N ALA A 352 23.18 -33.88 -0.86
CA ALA A 352 21.93 -34.58 -1.15
C ALA A 352 20.70 -33.66 -1.01
N GLN A 353 20.67 -32.80 0.02
CA GLN A 353 19.62 -31.78 0.16
C GLN A 353 19.65 -30.76 -0.97
N PHE A 354 20.83 -30.33 -1.40
CA PHE A 354 20.96 -29.39 -2.50
C PHE A 354 20.51 -30.01 -3.84
N ALA A 355 20.87 -31.27 -4.09
CA ALA A 355 20.42 -32.01 -5.28
C ALA A 355 18.89 -32.22 -5.27
N ALA A 356 18.31 -32.57 -4.12
CA ALA A 356 16.85 -32.72 -3.98
C ALA A 356 16.10 -31.39 -4.18
N MET A 357 16.66 -30.28 -3.70
CA MET A 357 16.11 -28.95 -3.93
C MET A 357 16.20 -28.55 -5.40
N GLN A 358 17.32 -28.85 -6.07
CA GLN A 358 17.47 -28.61 -7.51
C GLN A 358 16.50 -29.43 -8.36
N SER A 359 16.24 -30.70 -8.00
CA SER A 359 15.23 -31.50 -8.72
C SER A 359 13.82 -30.97 -8.50
N SER A 360 13.47 -30.58 -7.27
CA SER A 360 12.16 -29.97 -6.95
C SER A 360 11.91 -28.70 -7.75
N LEU A 361 12.91 -27.81 -7.83
CA LEU A 361 12.81 -26.58 -8.61
C LEU A 361 12.67 -26.84 -10.11
N LYS A 362 13.33 -27.89 -10.62
CA LYS A 362 13.24 -28.27 -12.03
C LYS A 362 11.84 -28.80 -12.39
N ASP A 363 11.22 -29.54 -11.49
CA ASP A 363 9.86 -30.05 -11.66
C ASP A 363 8.83 -28.93 -11.59
N GLU A 364 8.95 -28.01 -10.61
CA GLU A 364 8.11 -26.80 -10.54
C GLU A 364 8.23 -25.93 -11.80
N PHE A 365 9.45 -25.75 -12.32
CA PHE A 365 9.67 -24.98 -13.56
C PHE A 365 9.03 -25.64 -14.78
N LYS A 366 9.00 -26.97 -14.82
CA LYS A 366 8.33 -27.74 -15.87
C LYS A 366 6.82 -27.57 -15.79
N GLU A 367 6.25 -27.57 -14.58
CA GLU A 367 4.82 -27.35 -14.34
C GLU A 367 4.38 -25.93 -14.74
N ILE A 368 5.17 -24.92 -14.36
CA ILE A 368 4.93 -23.53 -14.77
C ILE A 368 4.97 -23.40 -16.30
N LYS A 369 5.92 -24.06 -16.96
CA LYS A 369 6.01 -24.03 -18.43
C LYS A 369 4.78 -24.65 -19.10
N THR A 370 4.23 -25.73 -18.54
CA THR A 370 2.98 -26.33 -19.03
C THR A 370 1.78 -25.40 -18.83
N GLN A 371 1.65 -24.76 -17.67
CA GLN A 371 0.57 -23.81 -17.39
C GLN A 371 0.64 -22.56 -18.28
N LEU A 372 1.84 -22.06 -18.55
CA LEU A 372 2.04 -20.92 -19.44
C LEU A 372 1.65 -21.26 -20.89
N SER A 373 1.91 -22.50 -21.31
CA SER A 373 1.53 -22.97 -22.65
C SER A 373 0.01 -23.11 -22.79
N SER A 374 -0.69 -23.61 -21.77
CA SER A 374 -2.16 -23.66 -21.78
C SER A 374 -2.77 -22.27 -21.77
N LEU A 375 -2.24 -21.36 -20.94
CA LEU A 375 -2.72 -19.98 -20.85
C LEU A 375 -2.55 -19.21 -22.17
N ALA A 376 -1.45 -19.48 -22.90
CA ALA A 376 -1.23 -18.88 -24.22
C ALA A 376 -2.28 -19.34 -25.24
N GLU A 377 -2.71 -20.61 -25.18
CA GLU A 377 -3.78 -21.13 -26.04
C GLU A 377 -5.14 -20.54 -25.65
N ASP A 378 -5.43 -20.45 -24.34
CA ASP A 378 -6.66 -19.82 -23.84
C ASP A 378 -6.75 -18.35 -24.27
N HIS A 379 -5.64 -17.62 -24.22
CA HIS A 379 -5.58 -16.22 -24.68
C HIS A 379 -5.88 -16.11 -26.18
N LYS A 380 -5.38 -17.06 -26.99
CA LYS A 380 -5.65 -17.10 -28.43
C LYS A 380 -7.13 -17.38 -28.74
N ILE A 381 -7.76 -18.26 -27.96
CA ILE A 381 -9.20 -18.54 -28.06
C ILE A 381 -10.02 -17.30 -27.67
N LEU A 382 -9.65 -16.63 -26.58
CA LEU A 382 -10.34 -15.44 -26.10
C LEU A 382 -10.24 -14.29 -27.13
N GLN A 383 -9.08 -14.11 -27.74
CA GLN A 383 -8.87 -13.11 -28.77
C GLN A 383 -9.73 -13.38 -30.01
N ALA A 384 -9.80 -14.63 -30.48
CA ALA A 384 -10.67 -15.00 -31.59
C ALA A 384 -12.16 -14.80 -31.28
N ASN A 385 -12.59 -15.03 -30.03
CA ASN A 385 -13.96 -14.75 -29.61
C ASN A 385 -14.26 -13.25 -29.57
N TYR A 386 -13.30 -12.42 -29.13
CA TYR A 386 -13.45 -10.98 -29.12
C TYR A 386 -13.61 -10.40 -30.52
N ASP A 387 -12.76 -10.82 -31.47
CA ASP A 387 -12.82 -10.37 -32.86
C ASP A 387 -14.17 -10.71 -33.52
N ASN A 388 -14.77 -11.86 -33.18
CA ASN A 388 -16.09 -12.25 -33.71
C ASN A 388 -17.27 -11.48 -33.08
N VAL A 389 -17.15 -11.03 -31.83
CA VAL A 389 -18.20 -10.25 -31.15
C VAL A 389 -18.35 -8.86 -31.77
N ASP A 390 -17.25 -8.23 -32.19
CA ASP A 390 -17.29 -6.93 -32.85
C ASP A 390 -18.05 -6.99 -34.18
N ASP A 391 -17.88 -8.05 -34.98
CA ASP A 391 -18.56 -8.20 -36.27
C ASP A 391 -20.08 -8.43 -36.13
N GLU A 392 -20.52 -9.28 -35.20
CA GLU A 392 -21.95 -9.52 -34.97
C GLU A 392 -22.67 -8.28 -34.39
N VAL A 393 -22.08 -7.66 -33.36
CA VAL A 393 -22.68 -6.47 -32.72
C VAL A 393 -22.73 -5.30 -33.70
N TYR A 394 -21.71 -5.10 -34.53
CA TYR A 394 -21.67 -4.02 -35.52
C TYR A 394 -22.61 -4.28 -36.72
N TYR A 395 -22.93 -5.54 -37.03
CA TYR A 395 -23.98 -5.88 -37.99
C TYR A 395 -25.37 -5.50 -37.46
N ASP A 396 -25.70 -5.93 -36.24
CA ASP A 396 -26.98 -5.63 -35.61
C ASP A 396 -27.19 -4.13 -35.41
N LEU A 397 -26.16 -3.40 -34.98
CA LEU A 397 -26.22 -1.94 -34.84
C LEU A 397 -26.50 -1.24 -36.19
N ARG A 398 -25.90 -1.72 -37.28
CA ARG A 398 -26.16 -1.21 -38.64
C ARG A 398 -27.58 -1.51 -39.10
N VAL A 399 -28.12 -2.67 -38.76
CA VAL A 399 -29.52 -3.04 -39.07
C VAL A 399 -30.48 -2.15 -38.30
N VAL A 400 -30.27 -1.99 -36.99
CA VAL A 400 -31.10 -1.11 -36.13
C VAL A 400 -31.05 0.34 -36.63
N LYS A 401 -29.86 0.88 -36.95
CA LYS A 401 -29.70 2.23 -37.51
C LYS A 401 -30.47 2.40 -38.83
N ARG A 402 -30.49 1.40 -39.71
CA ARG A 402 -31.27 1.45 -40.96
C ARG A 402 -32.78 1.42 -40.70
N CYS A 403 -33.25 0.61 -39.74
CA CYS A 403 -34.65 0.57 -39.34
C CYS A 403 -35.10 1.92 -38.75
N LEU A 404 -34.28 2.52 -37.87
CA LEU A 404 -34.54 3.82 -37.26
C LEU A 404 -34.67 4.92 -38.32
N LYS A 405 -33.72 5.01 -39.26
CA LYS A 405 -33.80 5.93 -40.41
C LYS A 405 -35.01 5.71 -41.29
N ARG A 406 -35.55 4.49 -41.36
CA ARG A 406 -36.76 4.17 -42.14
C ARG A 406 -38.01 4.61 -41.41
N MET A 407 -38.07 4.43 -40.09
CA MET A 407 -39.14 4.96 -39.25
C MET A 407 -39.16 6.48 -39.26
N GLU A 408 -38.02 7.16 -39.13
CA GLU A 408 -37.92 8.63 -39.22
C GLU A 408 -38.51 9.15 -40.54
N ARG A 409 -38.13 8.54 -41.67
CA ARG A 409 -38.68 8.90 -42.99
C ARG A 409 -40.19 8.64 -43.10
N ASN A 410 -40.68 7.57 -42.48
CA ASN A 410 -42.11 7.27 -42.47
C ASN A 410 -42.90 8.25 -41.59
N LEU A 411 -42.35 8.64 -40.44
CA LEU A 411 -42.93 9.65 -39.54
C LEU A 411 -42.94 11.04 -40.19
N ALA A 412 -41.86 11.43 -40.87
CA ALA A 412 -41.77 12.68 -41.62
C ALA A 412 -42.80 12.71 -42.79
N LYS A 413 -42.98 11.59 -43.50
CA LYS A 413 -44.00 11.48 -44.56
C LYS A 413 -45.45 11.48 -44.03
N ALA A 414 -45.65 11.07 -42.79
CA ALA A 414 -46.97 11.01 -42.17
C ALA A 414 -47.43 12.35 -41.57
N ASN A 415 -46.63 13.44 -41.68
CA ASN A 415 -46.93 14.76 -41.10
C ASN A 415 -47.33 14.70 -39.61
N ILE A 416 -46.76 13.75 -38.85
CA ILE A 416 -47.13 13.56 -37.43
C ILE A 416 -46.52 14.66 -36.54
N PHE A 417 -45.49 15.38 -37.02
CA PHE A 417 -44.91 16.55 -36.35
C PHE A 417 -44.74 17.70 -37.35
N ASP A 418 -45.74 18.58 -37.44
CA ASP A 418 -45.64 19.83 -38.22
C ASP A 418 -44.93 20.97 -37.45
N HIS A 419 -44.43 20.69 -36.24
CA HIS A 419 -43.60 21.63 -35.49
C HIS A 419 -42.68 20.87 -34.54
N CYS A 420 -41.50 20.47 -35.04
CA CYS A 420 -40.34 20.40 -34.17
C CYS A 420 -39.21 21.10 -34.91
N THR A 421 -39.00 22.36 -34.53
CA THR A 421 -38.01 23.27 -35.08
C THR A 421 -36.62 22.65 -35.08
N ASP A 422 -35.99 22.71 -36.25
CA ASP A 422 -34.56 22.47 -36.46
C ASP A 422 -33.72 23.27 -35.46
N THR A 423 -33.15 22.59 -34.48
CA THR A 423 -31.89 23.06 -33.87
C THR A 423 -30.76 22.40 -34.63
N SER A 424 -30.20 23.18 -35.55
CA SER A 424 -28.98 22.96 -36.30
C SER A 424 -27.86 22.33 -35.47
N GLY A 425 -27.27 21.27 -36.00
CA GLY A 425 -26.03 20.67 -35.52
C GLY A 425 -25.41 19.82 -36.62
N ASP A 426 -24.84 20.48 -37.63
CA ASP A 426 -24.08 19.96 -38.78
C ASP A 426 -22.95 21.00 -38.98
N GLU A 427 -21.65 20.77 -39.13
CA GLU A 427 -20.73 19.63 -39.33
C GLU A 427 -19.37 20.05 -38.68
N GLY A 428 -18.37 19.23 -38.44
CA GLY A 428 -18.12 17.91 -39.01
C GLY A 428 -16.85 17.27 -38.46
N ASP A 429 -16.69 16.00 -38.83
CA ASP A 429 -15.48 15.22 -38.69
C ASP A 429 -15.22 14.60 -40.05
N SER A 430 -14.34 15.21 -40.84
CA SER A 430 -13.91 14.69 -42.14
C SER A 430 -12.50 14.10 -42.01
N SER A 431 -12.40 12.80 -41.76
CA SER A 431 -11.20 12.06 -42.11
C SER A 431 -11.32 11.59 -43.57
N THR A 432 -10.35 12.00 -44.39
CA THR A 432 -10.16 11.44 -45.74
C THR A 432 -8.77 10.83 -45.79
N ASP A 433 -8.71 9.50 -45.63
CA ASP A 433 -7.56 8.71 -46.06
C ASP A 433 -7.54 8.69 -47.59
N SER A 434 -6.50 9.30 -48.16
CA SER A 434 -6.21 9.26 -49.59
C SER A 434 -5.08 8.27 -49.86
N VAL A 435 -5.43 7.11 -50.42
CA VAL A 435 -4.47 6.17 -51.03
C VAL A 435 -4.18 6.61 -52.48
N PRO A 436 -2.91 6.71 -52.92
CA PRO A 436 -2.58 7.04 -54.31
C PRO A 436 -2.52 5.78 -55.21
N PRO A 437 -2.90 5.86 -56.50
CA PRO A 437 -2.72 4.77 -57.47
C PRO A 437 -1.36 4.86 -58.21
N PRO A 438 -0.90 3.77 -58.87
CA PRO A 438 0.44 3.67 -59.43
C PRO A 438 0.57 4.37 -60.80
N PRO A 439 1.80 4.72 -61.22
CA PRO A 439 2.02 5.38 -62.51
C PRO A 439 2.04 4.36 -63.67
N ALA A 440 1.40 4.73 -64.77
CA ALA A 440 1.50 4.05 -66.05
C ALA A 440 2.54 4.75 -66.96
N GLU A 441 3.27 3.92 -67.69
CA GLU A 441 4.33 4.26 -68.64
C GLU A 441 3.83 5.09 -69.83
N SER A 442 4.67 6.03 -70.27
CA SER A 442 4.92 6.40 -71.68
C SER A 442 6.26 7.12 -71.79
#